data_AF-E1X696-F1
#
_entry.id   AF-E1X696-F1
#
_cell.length_a   1.000
_cell.length_b   1.000
_cell.length_c   1.000
_cell.angle_alpha   90.00
_cell.angle_beta   90.00
_cell.angle_gamma   90.00
#
_symmetry.space_group_name_H-M   'P 1'
#
loop_
_entity.id
_entity.type
_entity.pdbx_description
1 polymer ?
#
loop_
_entity_poly.entity_id
_entity_poly.type
_entity_poly.pdbx_seq_one_letter_code
_entity_poly.pdbx_strand_id
1 'polypeptide(L)'
;MKWNNLKFIALIIASLMLTACVEQKSNKKSSSDTSTTQSTILLPDESGGDGDDDGYVDDTDLPDYYSIPTTSGGGVRAIIVHGRNHPDRNPPPNGIFWSSNRDINMPEENRQILVTDSRFEMRLQAIPHYDIPQNSVDSNGITCSQVAMKYTKLNIDVCVRRQGGNCLYNHYFQNVEVNKWSLVKEFDIPTNTNDPLVIEVKYVSWDGSCIENQKSGYGSGYEYTCPYDGVWDSQCVGFQMEVSTDGTKRLPGGRY
;
A
#
# COMPACT_ATOMS: atom_id res chain seq x y z
N MET A 1 -18.41 -59.57 -15.77
CA MET A 1 -19.15 -58.30 -15.56
C MET A 1 -18.34 -57.17 -16.19
N LYS A 2 -18.80 -56.62 -17.32
CA LYS A 2 -18.19 -55.43 -17.94
C LYS A 2 -18.85 -54.21 -17.32
N TRP A 3 -18.15 -53.53 -16.42
CA TRP A 3 -18.61 -52.25 -15.87
C TRP A 3 -18.51 -51.17 -16.95
N ASN A 4 -19.62 -50.48 -17.18
CA ASN A 4 -19.74 -49.39 -18.14
C ASN A 4 -18.96 -48.16 -17.65
N ASN A 5 -17.67 -48.11 -17.98
CA ASN A 5 -16.75 -47.02 -17.67
C ASN A 5 -17.18 -45.64 -18.21
N LEU A 6 -18.13 -45.60 -19.15
CA LEU A 6 -18.60 -44.35 -19.75
C LEU A 6 -19.45 -43.49 -18.81
N LYS A 7 -20.22 -44.11 -17.89
CA LYS A 7 -21.10 -43.35 -16.97
C LYS A 7 -20.33 -42.68 -15.84
N PHE A 8 -19.15 -43.20 -15.50
CA PHE A 8 -18.31 -42.64 -14.43
C PHE A 8 -17.54 -41.40 -14.90
N ILE A 9 -17.10 -41.38 -16.16
CA ILE A 9 -16.36 -40.25 -16.75
C ILE A 9 -17.27 -39.02 -16.94
N ALA A 10 -18.52 -39.23 -17.39
CA ALA A 10 -19.49 -38.14 -17.53
C ALA A 10 -19.82 -37.44 -16.20
N LEU A 11 -19.78 -38.19 -15.08
CA LEU A 11 -20.08 -37.68 -13.75
C LEU A 11 -18.93 -36.83 -13.18
N ILE A 12 -17.68 -37.15 -13.53
CA ILE A 12 -16.48 -36.38 -13.15
C ILE A 12 -16.40 -35.05 -13.94
N ILE A 13 -16.75 -35.06 -15.23
CA ILE A 13 -16.74 -33.84 -16.06
C ILE A 13 -17.85 -32.87 -15.61
N ALA A 14 -19.01 -33.38 -15.18
CA ALA A 14 -20.08 -32.56 -14.62
C ALA A 14 -19.74 -31.98 -13.23
N SER A 15 -18.95 -32.67 -12.39
CA SER A 15 -18.53 -32.14 -11.09
C SER A 15 -17.40 -31.10 -11.19
N LEU A 16 -16.57 -31.15 -12.25
CA LEU A 16 -15.56 -30.13 -12.55
C LEU A 16 -16.15 -28.82 -13.10
N MET A 17 -17.35 -28.87 -13.70
CA MET A 17 -18.05 -27.67 -14.19
C MET A 17 -18.82 -26.93 -13.07
N LEU A 18 -19.05 -27.56 -11.91
CA LEU A 18 -19.74 -26.96 -10.77
C LEU A 18 -18.79 -26.28 -9.75
N THR A 19 -17.48 -26.27 -10.00
CA THR A 19 -16.48 -25.66 -9.11
C THR A 19 -15.78 -24.41 -9.68
N ALA A 20 -16.25 -23.90 -10.83
CA ALA A 20 -15.68 -22.70 -11.45
C ALA A 20 -16.48 -21.40 -11.20
N CYS A 21 -17.48 -21.42 -10.32
CA CYS A 21 -17.96 -20.19 -9.69
C CYS A 21 -17.01 -19.85 -8.55
N VAL A 22 -15.83 -19.33 -8.87
CA VAL A 22 -15.05 -18.58 -7.88
C VAL A 22 -15.85 -17.30 -7.65
N GLU A 23 -16.55 -17.22 -6.52
CA GLU A 23 -17.15 -15.96 -6.07
C GLU A 23 -16.03 -14.93 -5.97
N GLN A 24 -16.04 -13.91 -6.84
CA GLN A 24 -15.15 -12.76 -6.72
C GLN A 24 -15.50 -12.00 -5.45
N LYS A 25 -14.56 -11.94 -4.51
CA LYS A 25 -14.72 -11.23 -3.24
C LYS A 25 -14.20 -9.81 -3.36
N SER A 26 -15.10 -8.92 -3.76
CA SER A 26 -14.89 -7.47 -3.71
C SER A 26 -15.50 -6.87 -2.45
N ASN A 27 -14.91 -5.81 -1.89
CA ASN A 27 -15.69 -4.91 -1.03
C ASN A 27 -16.68 -4.14 -1.89
N LYS A 28 -17.97 -4.39 -1.68
CA LYS A 28 -19.03 -3.49 -2.14
C LYS A 28 -19.30 -2.50 -1.02
N LYS A 29 -18.86 -1.25 -1.17
CA LYS A 29 -19.42 -0.13 -0.40
C LYS A 29 -20.43 0.57 -1.29
N SER A 30 -21.69 0.66 -0.86
CA SER A 30 -22.71 1.45 -1.55
C SER A 30 -22.28 2.91 -1.58
N SER A 31 -22.02 3.44 -2.77
CA SER A 31 -21.76 4.85 -3.00
C SER A 31 -22.96 5.47 -3.70
N SER A 32 -23.86 6.08 -2.93
CA SER A 32 -24.63 7.20 -3.45
C SER A 32 -23.72 8.42 -3.44
N ASP A 33 -23.12 8.74 -4.57
CA ASP A 33 -23.09 10.10 -5.12
C ASP A 33 -22.14 10.18 -6.30
N THR A 34 -22.66 10.80 -7.36
CA THR A 34 -22.02 11.02 -8.65
C THR A 34 -20.97 12.12 -8.55
N SER A 35 -19.69 11.76 -8.62
CA SER A 35 -18.64 12.67 -9.13
C SER A 35 -17.34 11.92 -9.41
N THR A 36 -16.84 12.04 -10.64
CA THR A 36 -15.48 11.67 -11.05
C THR A 36 -14.44 12.40 -10.20
N THR A 37 -13.98 11.76 -9.13
CA THR A 37 -12.86 12.24 -8.32
C THR A 37 -12.35 11.07 -7.48
N GLN A 38 -11.03 10.94 -7.36
CA GLN A 38 -10.34 10.02 -6.43
C GLN A 38 -11.15 9.89 -5.13
N SER A 39 -11.57 8.68 -4.77
CA SER A 39 -12.23 8.41 -3.49
C SER A 39 -11.22 8.59 -2.37
N THR A 40 -11.00 9.85 -2.01
CA THR A 40 -10.50 10.21 -0.71
C THR A 40 -11.59 9.84 0.26
N ILE A 41 -11.38 8.80 1.07
CA ILE A 41 -12.29 8.40 2.12
C ILE A 41 -12.56 9.63 3.00
N LEU A 42 -13.74 10.22 2.84
CA LEU A 42 -14.34 11.07 3.86
C LEU A 42 -14.88 10.13 4.93
N LEU A 43 -14.50 10.42 6.17
CA LEU A 43 -14.98 9.79 7.39
C LEU A 43 -16.52 9.62 7.34
N PRO A 44 -17.09 8.56 7.94
CA PRO A 44 -18.52 8.32 7.87
C PRO A 44 -19.29 9.48 8.50
N ASP A 45 -20.18 10.10 7.70
CA ASP A 45 -21.26 10.92 8.21
C ASP A 45 -22.46 10.00 8.49
N GLU A 46 -23.04 10.13 9.68
CA GLU A 46 -24.20 9.38 10.11
C GLU A 46 -25.46 9.98 9.46
N SER A 47 -25.81 9.52 8.26
CA SER A 47 -27.12 9.82 7.66
C SER A 47 -27.61 8.63 6.85
N GLY A 48 -28.71 8.03 7.30
CA GLY A 48 -29.24 6.76 6.82
C GLY A 48 -29.97 6.79 5.48
N GLY A 49 -30.34 5.60 5.03
CA GLY A 49 -31.21 5.36 3.88
C GLY A 49 -31.38 3.87 3.63
N ASP A 50 -32.51 3.32 4.06
CA ASP A 50 -33.04 2.02 3.62
C ASP A 50 -33.28 2.06 2.11
N GLY A 51 -32.79 1.06 1.39
CA GLY A 51 -33.04 0.87 -0.03
C GLY A 51 -32.71 -0.55 -0.44
N ASP A 52 -33.73 -1.40 -0.54
CA ASP A 52 -33.68 -2.67 -1.24
C ASP A 52 -33.40 -2.39 -2.73
N ASP A 53 -32.20 -2.70 -3.20
CA ASP A 53 -31.87 -2.68 -4.63
C ASP A 53 -31.03 -3.92 -4.97
N ASP A 54 -31.51 -4.69 -5.93
CA ASP A 54 -30.94 -5.94 -6.43
C ASP A 54 -29.67 -5.65 -7.26
N GLY A 55 -28.59 -5.39 -6.52
CA GLY A 55 -27.33 -4.82 -6.99
C GLY A 55 -26.56 -5.59 -8.06
N TYR A 56 -26.96 -5.38 -9.31
CA TYR A 56 -26.05 -5.45 -10.45
C TYR A 56 -25.16 -4.19 -10.41
N VAL A 57 -23.92 -4.37 -9.95
CA VAL A 57 -22.92 -3.28 -9.92
C VAL A 57 -22.33 -3.19 -11.32
N ASP A 58 -22.61 -2.12 -12.03
CA ASP A 58 -21.92 -1.81 -13.29
C ASP A 58 -20.45 -1.47 -12.97
N ASP A 59 -19.50 -2.02 -13.73
CA ASP A 59 -18.06 -1.73 -13.57
C ASP A 59 -17.75 -0.23 -13.74
N THR A 60 -18.70 0.55 -14.28
CA THR A 60 -18.63 2.01 -14.33
C THR A 60 -18.69 2.69 -12.96
N ASP A 61 -19.27 2.04 -11.95
CA ASP A 61 -19.57 2.63 -10.63
C ASP A 61 -18.51 2.29 -9.57
N LEU A 62 -17.57 1.41 -9.90
CA LEU A 62 -16.44 1.10 -9.01
C LEU A 62 -15.45 2.26 -8.98
N PRO A 63 -14.89 2.61 -7.81
CA PRO A 63 -13.84 3.62 -7.73
C PRO A 63 -12.65 3.17 -8.58
N ASP A 64 -11.97 4.14 -9.19
CA ASP A 64 -10.83 3.83 -10.06
C ASP A 64 -9.70 3.14 -9.27
N TYR A 65 -9.42 3.59 -8.05
CA TYR A 65 -8.46 3.02 -7.10
C TYR A 65 -8.62 3.70 -5.73
N TYR A 66 -7.99 3.14 -4.70
CA TYR A 66 -7.99 3.70 -3.35
C TYR A 66 -6.65 4.35 -3.02
N SER A 67 -6.70 5.52 -2.38
CA SER A 67 -5.54 6.05 -1.66
C SER A 67 -5.55 5.52 -0.23
N ILE A 68 -4.42 5.00 0.25
CA ILE A 68 -4.32 4.57 1.64
C ILE A 68 -4.50 5.80 2.55
N PRO A 69 -5.44 5.76 3.52
CA PRO A 69 -5.57 6.78 4.55
C PRO A 69 -4.23 7.13 5.19
N THR A 70 -4.02 8.42 5.37
CA THR A 70 -2.80 9.01 5.92
C THR A 70 -3.14 9.88 7.11
N THR A 71 -2.19 10.11 8.00
CA THR A 71 -2.35 10.94 9.20
C THR A 71 -3.00 12.30 8.86
N SER A 72 -4.19 12.56 9.41
CA SER A 72 -4.94 13.81 9.22
C SER A 72 -5.27 14.46 10.57
N GLY A 73 -4.26 15.09 11.17
CA GLY A 73 -4.38 15.82 12.44
C GLY A 73 -3.84 17.24 12.35
N GLY A 74 -4.05 17.91 11.21
CA GLY A 74 -3.44 19.23 10.90
C GLY A 74 -2.01 19.16 10.36
N GLY A 75 -1.50 17.94 10.11
CA GLY A 75 -0.22 17.66 9.45
C GLY A 75 -0.38 17.08 8.05
N VAL A 76 0.72 16.61 7.48
CA VAL A 76 0.79 16.16 6.08
C VAL A 76 0.20 14.78 5.86
N ARG A 77 -0.49 14.65 4.72
CA ARG A 77 -1.16 13.44 4.25
C ARG A 77 -0.14 12.49 3.61
N ALA A 78 0.58 11.74 4.45
CA ALA A 78 1.49 10.69 4.02
C ALA A 78 1.54 9.54 5.03
N ILE A 79 2.03 8.38 4.56
CA ILE A 79 2.62 7.35 5.41
C ILE A 79 3.97 7.90 5.85
N ILE A 80 4.17 8.07 7.16
CA ILE A 80 5.40 8.58 7.76
C ILE A 80 6.17 7.42 8.38
N VAL A 81 7.47 7.35 8.12
CA VAL A 81 8.38 6.36 8.69
C VAL A 81 9.63 7.03 9.25
N HIS A 82 10.05 6.65 10.45
CA HIS A 82 11.31 7.09 11.05
C HIS A 82 12.51 6.39 10.41
N GLY A 83 13.69 7.00 10.48
CA GLY A 83 14.93 6.39 10.04
C GLY A 83 15.59 5.46 11.07
N ARG A 84 16.54 4.65 10.60
CA ARG A 84 17.30 3.67 11.43
C ARG A 84 18.76 3.56 11.01
N ASN A 85 19.36 4.65 10.54
CA ASN A 85 20.79 4.68 10.18
C ASN A 85 21.70 4.21 11.34
N HIS A 86 21.25 4.36 12.59
CA HIS A 86 21.92 3.79 13.75
C HIS A 86 21.20 2.49 14.20
N PRO A 87 21.86 1.31 14.19
CA PRO A 87 21.20 0.00 14.33
C PRO A 87 20.41 -0.19 15.65
N ASP A 88 20.85 0.47 16.72
CA ASP A 88 20.29 0.34 18.08
C ASP A 88 19.38 1.50 18.50
N ARG A 89 19.16 2.50 17.64
CA ARG A 89 18.30 3.65 17.96
C ARG A 89 16.99 3.55 17.21
N ASN A 90 15.90 3.69 17.96
CA ASN A 90 14.53 3.63 17.44
C ASN A 90 14.28 2.42 16.53
N PRO A 91 14.53 1.16 16.97
CA PRO A 91 14.20 0.02 16.14
C PRO A 91 12.67 -0.08 15.98
N PRO A 92 12.15 -0.24 14.76
CA PRO A 92 10.73 -0.46 14.59
C PRO A 92 10.31 -1.80 15.21
N PRO A 93 9.10 -1.90 15.81
CA PRO A 93 8.59 -3.16 16.34
C PRO A 93 8.64 -4.27 15.30
N ASN A 94 9.32 -5.38 15.63
CA ASN A 94 9.51 -6.54 14.74
C ASN A 94 10.11 -6.21 13.35
N GLY A 95 10.87 -5.12 13.23
CA GLY A 95 11.46 -4.71 11.94
C GLY A 95 10.45 -4.09 10.97
N ILE A 96 9.29 -3.60 11.43
CA ILE A 96 8.21 -3.08 10.58
C ILE A 96 7.99 -1.59 10.87
N PHE A 97 8.42 -0.74 9.94
CA PHE A 97 8.30 0.72 10.05
C PHE A 97 6.88 1.22 9.90
N TRP A 98 6.05 0.52 9.14
CA TRP A 98 4.63 0.84 9.00
C TRP A 98 3.84 -0.42 8.69
N SER A 99 2.60 -0.50 9.17
CA SER A 99 1.72 -1.63 8.87
C SER A 99 0.27 -1.19 8.77
N SER A 100 -0.41 -1.56 7.70
CA SER A 100 -1.84 -1.26 7.50
C SER A 100 -2.74 -1.84 8.60
N ASN A 101 -2.30 -2.87 9.32
CA ASN A 101 -3.08 -3.47 10.41
C ASN A 101 -2.80 -2.87 11.81
N ARG A 102 -1.87 -1.92 11.93
CA ARG A 102 -1.54 -1.24 13.19
C ARG A 102 -1.65 0.28 13.10
N ASP A 103 -1.63 0.84 11.89
CA ASP A 103 -1.78 2.27 11.69
C ASP A 103 -3.16 2.74 12.15
N ILE A 104 -3.18 3.80 12.97
CA ILE A 104 -4.41 4.37 13.54
C ILE A 104 -5.35 4.95 12.47
N ASN A 105 -4.81 5.35 11.30
CA ASN A 105 -5.58 5.84 10.16
C ASN A 105 -6.12 4.69 9.29
N MET A 106 -5.72 3.45 9.59
CA MET A 106 -6.26 2.23 9.01
C MET A 106 -7.05 1.42 10.05
N PRO A 107 -8.15 1.99 10.61
CA PRO A 107 -9.07 1.21 11.42
C PRO A 107 -9.77 0.15 10.56
N GLU A 108 -10.53 -0.75 11.19
CA GLU A 108 -11.09 -1.94 10.53
C GLU A 108 -11.91 -1.61 9.28
N GLU A 109 -12.66 -0.52 9.30
CA GLU A 109 -13.51 -0.07 8.19
C GLU A 109 -12.67 0.34 6.98
N ASN A 110 -11.53 1.00 7.22
CA ASN A 110 -10.61 1.40 6.16
C ASN A 110 -9.76 0.23 5.67
N ARG A 111 -9.44 -0.75 6.54
CA ARG A 111 -8.73 -1.95 6.11
C ARG A 111 -9.50 -2.76 5.11
N GLN A 112 -10.83 -2.66 5.11
CA GLN A 112 -11.66 -3.36 4.14
C GLN A 112 -11.18 -3.10 2.71
N ILE A 113 -10.72 -1.90 2.33
CA ILE A 113 -10.19 -1.63 0.97
C ILE A 113 -9.09 -2.59 0.48
N LEU A 114 -8.46 -3.36 1.38
CA LEU A 114 -7.42 -4.35 1.09
C LEU A 114 -7.93 -5.80 0.98
N VAL A 115 -9.24 -6.04 1.11
CA VAL A 115 -9.86 -7.34 0.81
C VAL A 115 -9.88 -7.52 -0.70
N THR A 116 -9.33 -8.65 -1.14
CA THR A 116 -9.32 -9.10 -2.52
C THR A 116 -8.92 -10.57 -2.56
N ASP A 117 -9.38 -11.31 -3.56
CA ASP A 117 -9.02 -12.71 -3.80
C ASP A 117 -8.38 -12.98 -5.16
N SER A 118 -8.24 -11.94 -6.00
CA SER A 118 -7.83 -12.11 -7.39
C SER A 118 -6.82 -11.09 -7.91
N ARG A 119 -6.88 -9.82 -7.50
CA ARG A 119 -5.93 -8.79 -7.97
C ARG A 119 -5.57 -7.80 -6.88
N PHE A 120 -4.28 -7.53 -6.74
CA PHE A 120 -3.79 -6.44 -5.90
C PHE A 120 -2.65 -5.69 -6.60
N GLU A 121 -2.86 -4.40 -6.83
CA GLU A 121 -1.89 -3.51 -7.43
C GLU A 121 -1.54 -2.38 -6.48
N MET A 122 -0.29 -1.91 -6.54
CA MET A 122 0.21 -0.83 -5.71
C MET A 122 1.14 0.09 -6.49
N ARG A 123 1.08 1.39 -6.19
CA ARG A 123 2.11 2.37 -6.56
C ARG A 123 2.38 3.34 -5.42
N LEU A 124 3.59 3.90 -5.41
CA LEU A 124 4.06 4.80 -4.37
C LEU A 124 4.49 6.14 -4.97
N GLN A 125 4.39 7.20 -4.18
CA GLN A 125 4.93 8.52 -4.50
C GLN A 125 5.61 9.08 -3.26
N ALA A 126 6.90 9.42 -3.34
CA ALA A 126 7.56 10.08 -2.23
C ALA A 126 7.04 11.52 -2.10
N ILE A 127 6.93 12.01 -0.87
CA ILE A 127 6.58 13.41 -0.62
C ILE A 127 7.83 14.23 -0.31
N PRO A 128 7.83 15.56 -0.50
CA PRO A 128 8.95 16.40 -0.16
C PRO A 128 9.31 16.38 1.34
N HIS A 129 10.60 16.47 1.67
CA HIS A 129 11.08 16.55 3.07
C HIS A 129 10.46 17.69 3.88
N TYR A 130 10.17 18.84 3.26
CA TYR A 130 9.59 20.00 3.95
C TYR A 130 8.12 19.81 4.33
N ASP A 131 7.45 18.83 3.71
CA ASP A 131 6.10 18.41 4.08
C ASP A 131 6.15 17.47 5.32
N ILE A 132 7.32 17.14 5.86
CA ILE A 132 7.45 16.32 7.06
C ILE A 132 8.03 17.21 8.16
N PRO A 133 7.17 17.89 8.94
CA PRO A 133 7.64 18.82 9.95
C PRO A 133 8.38 18.08 11.06
N GLN A 134 9.25 18.82 11.75
CA GLN A 134 9.86 18.36 12.99
C GLN A 134 8.78 17.95 13.99
N ASN A 135 9.06 16.91 14.76
CA ASN A 135 8.14 16.28 15.71
C ASN A 135 6.95 15.54 15.05
N SER A 136 7.04 15.24 13.75
CA SER A 136 6.16 14.25 13.13
C SER A 136 6.30 12.91 13.84
N VAL A 137 5.19 12.21 13.98
CA VAL A 137 5.11 10.91 14.65
C VAL A 137 4.74 9.84 13.62
N ASP A 138 5.49 8.76 13.59
CA ASP A 138 5.20 7.62 12.73
C ASP A 138 4.09 6.71 13.30
N SER A 139 3.69 5.69 12.55
CA SER A 139 2.66 4.74 12.99
C SER A 139 3.03 3.90 14.21
N ASN A 140 4.30 3.87 14.62
CA ASN A 140 4.77 3.16 15.81
C ASN A 140 4.91 4.09 17.04
N GLY A 141 4.53 5.36 16.92
CA GLY A 141 4.65 6.35 18.00
C GLY A 141 6.05 6.95 18.15
N ILE A 142 6.97 6.72 17.20
CA ILE A 142 8.30 7.31 17.20
C ILE A 142 8.23 8.74 16.67
N THR A 143 8.73 9.67 17.46
CA THR A 143 8.81 11.09 17.10
C THR A 143 10.13 11.40 16.41
N CYS A 144 10.06 12.01 15.23
CA CYS A 144 11.24 12.49 14.51
C CYS A 144 11.65 13.88 14.99
N SER A 145 12.74 13.94 15.75
CA SER A 145 13.22 15.15 16.42
C SER A 145 13.87 16.16 15.49
N GLN A 146 14.14 15.80 14.23
CA GLN A 146 14.69 16.69 13.21
C GLN A 146 13.89 16.59 11.90
N VAL A 147 13.87 17.69 11.14
CA VAL A 147 13.38 17.69 9.75
C VAL A 147 14.33 16.84 8.91
N ALA A 148 13.77 16.06 7.99
CA ALA A 148 14.56 15.29 7.06
C ALA A 148 15.48 16.18 6.21
N MET A 149 16.67 15.65 5.90
CA MET A 149 17.51 16.15 4.83
C MET A 149 16.72 16.30 3.53
N LYS A 150 17.14 17.20 2.65
CA LYS A 150 16.58 17.25 1.29
C LYS A 150 16.92 15.95 0.55
N TYR A 151 15.89 15.16 0.24
CA TYR A 151 15.96 14.02 -0.67
C TYR A 151 15.14 14.29 -1.95
N THR A 152 15.46 13.57 -3.02
CA THR A 152 14.69 13.61 -4.28
C THR A 152 13.98 12.30 -4.59
N LYS A 153 14.39 11.21 -3.93
CA LYS A 153 13.85 9.88 -4.15
C LYS A 153 14.06 8.98 -2.94
N LEU A 154 13.17 8.01 -2.80
CA LEU A 154 13.23 6.97 -1.79
C LEU A 154 13.33 5.59 -2.45
N ASN A 155 13.98 4.65 -1.78
CA ASN A 155 13.72 3.23 -2.02
C ASN A 155 12.95 2.66 -0.84
N ILE A 156 11.90 1.90 -1.13
CA ILE A 156 10.93 1.42 -0.14
C ILE A 156 10.77 -0.09 -0.31
N ASP A 157 11.03 -0.84 0.74
CA ASP A 157 10.78 -2.29 0.81
C ASP A 157 9.41 -2.55 1.42
N VAL A 158 8.52 -3.15 0.62
CA VAL A 158 7.16 -3.48 1.01
C VAL A 158 6.95 -4.98 1.03
N CYS A 159 6.34 -5.45 2.09
CA CYS A 159 5.84 -6.80 2.24
C CYS A 159 4.30 -6.80 2.20
N VAL A 160 3.71 -7.67 1.39
CA VAL A 160 2.26 -7.95 1.40
C VAL A 160 2.03 -9.35 1.97
N ARG A 161 1.07 -9.48 2.88
CA ARG A 161 0.75 -10.76 3.54
C ARG A 161 -0.71 -10.88 3.94
N ARG A 162 -1.11 -12.12 4.26
CA ARG A 162 -2.38 -12.41 4.95
C ARG A 162 -2.35 -11.94 6.41
N GLN A 163 -3.51 -11.72 7.00
CA GLN A 163 -3.62 -11.55 8.45
C GLN A 163 -3.04 -12.76 9.20
N GLY A 164 -2.29 -12.51 10.28
CA GLY A 164 -1.59 -13.55 11.06
C GLY A 164 -0.51 -14.36 10.32
N GLY A 165 -0.33 -14.16 9.02
CA GLY A 165 0.62 -14.92 8.20
C GLY A 165 2.03 -14.31 8.14
N ASN A 166 2.94 -15.03 7.50
CA ASN A 166 4.27 -14.52 7.12
C ASN A 166 4.19 -13.64 5.87
N CYS A 167 5.28 -12.93 5.57
CA CYS A 167 5.41 -12.22 4.32
C CYS A 167 5.19 -13.15 3.13
N LEU A 168 4.25 -12.80 2.24
CA LEU A 168 4.00 -13.59 1.03
C LEU A 168 4.79 -13.04 -0.14
N TYR A 169 4.78 -11.72 -0.31
CA TYR A 169 5.45 -11.04 -1.40
C TYR A 169 6.22 -9.85 -0.90
N ASN A 170 7.50 -9.81 -1.23
CA ASN A 170 8.33 -8.62 -1.05
C ASN A 170 8.49 -7.93 -2.40
N HIS A 171 8.39 -6.61 -2.41
CA HIS A 171 8.77 -5.80 -3.54
C HIS A 171 9.54 -4.57 -3.09
N TYR A 172 10.70 -4.38 -3.72
CA TYR A 172 11.56 -3.25 -3.48
C TYR A 172 11.33 -2.18 -4.55
N PHE A 173 10.55 -1.17 -4.20
CA PHE A 173 10.31 -0.02 -5.06
C PHE A 173 11.58 0.84 -5.12
N GLN A 174 12.26 0.83 -6.25
CA GLN A 174 13.47 1.60 -6.49
C GLN A 174 13.17 2.96 -7.11
N ASN A 175 13.89 4.00 -6.70
CA ASN A 175 13.80 5.36 -7.23
C ASN A 175 12.37 5.92 -7.23
N VAL A 176 11.67 5.78 -6.11
CA VAL A 176 10.38 6.45 -5.90
C VAL A 176 10.64 7.94 -5.77
N GLU A 177 10.46 8.66 -6.88
CA GLU A 177 10.72 10.10 -7.00
C GLU A 177 9.70 10.92 -6.19
N VAL A 178 10.16 12.07 -5.67
CA VAL A 178 9.29 13.04 -5.00
C VAL A 178 8.28 13.61 -6.00
N ASN A 179 6.99 13.63 -5.62
CA ASN A 179 5.86 14.13 -6.42
C ASN A 179 5.63 13.40 -7.76
N LYS A 180 6.12 12.17 -7.90
CA LYS A 180 5.88 11.33 -9.08
C LYS A 180 5.55 9.90 -8.66
N TRP A 181 4.49 9.36 -9.24
CA TRP A 181 4.09 7.97 -9.00
C TRP A 181 5.13 7.01 -9.60
N SER A 182 5.47 5.97 -8.84
CA SER A 182 6.27 4.84 -9.31
C SER A 182 5.57 4.08 -10.44
N LEU A 183 6.28 3.12 -11.04
CA LEU A 183 5.61 2.06 -11.78
C LEU A 183 4.65 1.31 -10.85
N VAL A 184 3.62 0.70 -11.42
CA VAL A 184 2.65 -0.09 -10.67
C VAL A 184 3.17 -1.52 -10.52
N LYS A 185 3.17 -2.01 -9.29
CA LYS A 185 3.44 -3.42 -8.97
C LYS A 185 2.14 -4.16 -8.79
N GLU A 186 1.95 -5.23 -9.56
CA GLU A 186 0.91 -6.24 -9.31
C GLU A 186 1.48 -7.39 -8.47
N PHE A 187 0.72 -7.82 -7.47
CA PHE A 187 1.05 -8.91 -6.57
C PHE A 187 0.12 -10.09 -6.82
N ASP A 188 0.68 -11.30 -6.85
CA ASP A 188 -0.12 -12.52 -6.98
C ASP A 188 -0.89 -12.77 -5.67
N ILE A 189 -2.22 -12.73 -5.66
CA ILE A 189 -2.96 -12.94 -4.42
C ILE A 189 -3.34 -14.41 -4.27
N PRO A 190 -3.00 -15.07 -3.14
CA PRO A 190 -3.45 -16.43 -2.92
C PRO A 190 -4.96 -16.44 -2.72
N THR A 191 -5.64 -17.29 -3.48
CA THR A 191 -7.11 -17.43 -3.51
C THR A 191 -7.73 -17.58 -2.11
N ASN A 192 -8.95 -17.07 -1.94
CA ASN A 192 -9.76 -17.15 -0.71
C ASN A 192 -9.24 -16.34 0.49
N THR A 193 -8.76 -15.12 0.26
CA THR A 193 -8.50 -14.15 1.33
C THR A 193 -9.80 -13.48 1.75
N ASN A 194 -10.43 -13.99 2.81
CA ASN A 194 -11.63 -13.37 3.41
C ASN A 194 -11.29 -12.16 4.30
N ASP A 195 -10.02 -12.06 4.70
CA ASP A 195 -9.53 -11.00 5.55
C ASP A 195 -8.73 -9.98 4.73
N PRO A 196 -8.76 -8.68 5.11
CA PRO A 196 -7.91 -7.67 4.51
C PRO A 196 -6.44 -8.09 4.42
N LEU A 197 -5.81 -7.88 3.27
CA LEU A 197 -4.36 -8.00 3.16
C LEU A 197 -3.67 -7.01 4.11
N VAL A 198 -2.53 -7.41 4.65
CA VAL A 198 -1.65 -6.54 5.43
C VAL A 198 -0.47 -6.11 4.57
N ILE A 199 -0.29 -4.80 4.49
CA ILE A 199 0.86 -4.16 3.83
C ILE A 199 1.80 -3.71 4.93
N GLU A 200 3.06 -4.09 4.84
CA GLU A 200 4.10 -3.72 5.80
C GLU A 200 5.28 -3.08 5.09
N VAL A 201 5.74 -1.95 5.62
CA VAL A 201 6.97 -1.30 5.16
C VAL A 201 8.11 -1.80 6.03
N LYS A 202 9.06 -2.48 5.42
CA LYS A 202 10.18 -3.15 6.12
C LYS A 202 11.43 -2.31 6.18
N TYR A 203 11.64 -1.46 5.18
CA TYR A 203 12.83 -0.62 5.11
C TYR A 203 12.60 0.57 4.18
N VAL A 204 13.23 1.70 4.52
CA VAL A 204 13.30 2.86 3.63
C VAL A 204 14.72 3.44 3.63
N SER A 205 15.18 3.82 2.45
CA SER A 205 16.44 4.53 2.23
C SER A 205 16.21 5.72 1.30
N TRP A 206 17.10 6.71 1.35
CA TRP A 206 17.00 7.97 0.61
C TRP A 206 18.29 8.30 -0.13
N ASP A 207 18.27 9.32 -0.97
CA ASP A 207 19.48 9.92 -1.55
C ASP A 207 19.95 11.20 -0.82
N GLY A 208 19.28 11.55 0.30
CA GLY A 208 19.50 12.80 1.02
C GLY A 208 20.92 12.99 1.55
N SER A 209 21.53 11.91 2.05
CA SER A 209 22.92 11.93 2.56
C SER A 209 23.94 12.28 1.47
N CYS A 210 23.73 11.83 0.23
CA CYS A 210 24.58 12.23 -0.89
C CYS A 210 24.40 13.72 -1.24
N ILE A 211 23.14 14.18 -1.31
CA ILE A 211 22.79 15.55 -1.68
C ILE A 211 23.40 16.55 -0.69
N GLU A 212 23.44 16.22 0.60
CA GLU A 212 24.12 17.06 1.60
C GLU A 212 25.63 17.07 1.39
N ASN A 213 26.26 15.90 1.24
CA ASN A 213 27.71 15.79 1.10
C ASN A 213 28.23 16.54 -0.14
N GLN A 214 27.48 16.56 -1.25
CA GLN A 214 27.80 17.35 -2.44
C GLN A 214 27.80 18.87 -2.16
N LYS A 215 26.96 19.36 -1.24
CA LYS A 215 26.91 20.79 -0.89
C LYS A 215 28.01 21.22 0.07
N SER A 216 28.46 20.33 0.95
CA SER A 216 29.37 20.65 2.05
C SER A 216 30.85 20.73 1.64
N GLY A 217 31.18 20.63 0.35
CA GLY A 217 32.57 20.68 -0.13
C GLY A 217 33.43 19.48 0.29
N TYR A 218 32.82 18.46 0.89
CA TYR A 218 33.47 17.22 1.30
C TYR A 218 33.60 16.28 0.09
N GLY A 219 34.63 16.51 -0.72
CA GLY A 219 35.20 15.51 -1.64
C GLY A 219 34.38 15.21 -2.90
N SER A 220 35.00 15.44 -4.05
CA SER A 220 34.54 15.17 -5.42
C SER A 220 34.40 13.67 -5.78
N GLY A 221 33.91 12.83 -4.87
CA GLY A 221 33.79 11.37 -5.08
C GLY A 221 32.50 10.89 -5.75
N TYR A 222 31.47 11.74 -5.80
CA TYR A 222 30.11 11.38 -6.27
C TYR A 222 29.68 12.18 -7.50
N GLU A 223 30.59 12.40 -8.47
CA GLU A 223 30.28 13.22 -9.66
C GLU A 223 29.15 12.65 -10.55
N TYR A 224 28.79 11.36 -10.42
CA TYR A 224 27.82 10.74 -11.33
C TYR A 224 26.79 9.80 -10.69
N THR A 225 26.82 9.56 -9.38
CA THR A 225 25.83 8.66 -8.74
C THR A 225 25.64 9.05 -7.28
N CYS A 226 24.43 9.43 -6.89
CA CYS A 226 24.08 9.55 -5.48
C CYS A 226 23.66 8.20 -4.92
N PRO A 227 24.48 7.56 -4.05
CA PRO A 227 24.10 6.31 -3.41
C PRO A 227 22.92 6.53 -2.47
N TYR A 228 22.19 5.46 -2.22
CA TYR A 228 21.15 5.44 -1.21
C TYR A 228 21.73 5.09 0.15
N ASP A 229 21.30 5.82 1.17
CA ASP A 229 21.65 5.56 2.56
C ASP A 229 20.40 5.36 3.41
N GLY A 230 20.56 4.68 4.54
CA GLY A 230 19.51 4.61 5.56
C GLY A 230 19.18 6.00 6.09
N VAL A 231 17.89 6.29 6.21
CA VAL A 231 17.39 7.54 6.82
C VAL A 231 17.91 7.65 8.25
N TRP A 232 18.32 8.85 8.67
CA TRP A 232 18.86 9.09 10.01
C TRP A 232 17.83 8.82 11.10
N ASP A 233 18.29 8.32 12.24
CA ASP A 233 17.47 7.88 13.39
C ASP A 233 16.61 9.00 14.01
N SER A 234 17.01 10.25 13.80
CA SER A 234 16.29 11.46 14.26
C SER A 234 15.31 12.03 13.23
N GLN A 235 15.27 11.49 12.02
CA GLN A 235 14.54 12.08 10.88
C GLN A 235 13.47 11.12 10.34
N CYS A 236 12.42 11.69 9.76
CA CYS A 236 11.32 10.96 9.14
C CYS A 236 11.28 11.22 7.64
N VAL A 237 10.93 10.19 6.86
CA VAL A 237 10.55 10.33 5.45
C VAL A 237 9.11 9.90 5.26
N GLY A 238 8.54 10.23 4.10
CA GLY A 238 7.13 10.02 3.86
C GLY A 238 6.81 9.77 2.40
N PHE A 239 5.72 9.07 2.18
CA PHE A 239 5.21 8.75 0.86
C PHE A 239 3.70 8.54 0.89
N GLN A 240 3.08 8.69 -0.26
CA GLN A 240 1.70 8.31 -0.52
C GLN A 240 1.65 6.94 -1.18
N MET A 241 0.56 6.22 -0.94
CA MET A 241 0.33 4.89 -1.48
C MET A 241 -1.07 4.84 -2.08
N GLU A 242 -1.16 4.34 -3.30
CA GLU A 242 -2.42 3.98 -3.94
C GLU A 242 -2.45 2.50 -4.24
N VAL A 243 -3.62 1.91 -4.07
CA VAL A 243 -3.88 0.50 -4.28
C VAL A 243 -5.10 0.29 -5.17
N SER A 244 -5.04 -0.74 -5.98
CA SER A 244 -6.21 -1.26 -6.71
C SER A 244 -6.42 -2.71 -6.32
N THR A 245 -7.68 -3.06 -6.07
CA THR A 245 -8.10 -4.44 -5.87
C THR A 245 -8.87 -4.93 -7.10
N ASP A 246 -9.34 -6.17 -7.05
CA ASP A 246 -10.27 -6.74 -8.02
C ASP A 246 -11.58 -5.95 -8.15
N GLY A 247 -12.02 -5.31 -7.05
CA GLY A 247 -13.19 -4.42 -7.01
C GLY A 247 -12.93 -2.97 -7.43
N THR A 248 -11.79 -2.64 -8.03
CA THR A 248 -11.52 -1.29 -8.58
C THR A 248 -11.02 -1.38 -10.01
N LYS A 249 -10.91 -0.25 -10.72
CA LYS A 249 -10.14 -0.23 -11.98
C LYS A 249 -8.65 -0.40 -11.69
N ARG A 250 -7.87 -0.69 -12.75
CA ARG A 250 -6.43 -0.84 -12.63
C ARG A 250 -5.76 0.52 -12.39
N LEU A 251 -4.65 0.54 -11.66
CA LEU A 251 -3.87 1.75 -11.47
C LEU A 251 -3.28 2.23 -12.82
N PRO A 252 -3.32 3.54 -13.14
CA PRO A 252 -2.69 4.03 -14.35
C PRO A 252 -1.16 4.07 -14.23
N GLY A 253 -0.46 3.98 -15.36
CA GLY A 253 1.00 4.08 -15.44
C GLY A 253 1.68 2.82 -15.96
N GLY A 254 3.01 2.90 -16.06
CA GLY A 254 3.84 1.76 -16.46
C GLY A 254 3.87 0.67 -15.39
N ARG A 255 4.29 -0.54 -15.77
CA ARG A 255 4.31 -1.74 -14.92
C ARG A 255 5.75 -2.24 -14.72
N TYR A 256 6.01 -2.87 -13.57
CA TYR A 256 7.24 -3.62 -13.33
C TYR A 256 7.32 -4.90 -14.15
#